data_AF-W3VTM8-F1
#
_entry.id   AF-W3VTM8-F1
#
_cell.length_a   1.000
_cell.length_b   1.000
_cell.length_c   1.000
_cell.angle_alpha   90.00
_cell.angle_beta   90.00
_cell.angle_gamma   90.00
#
_symmetry.space_group_name_H-M   'P 1'
#
loop_
_entity.id
_entity.type
_entity.pdbx_description
1 polymer ?
#
loop_
_entity_poly.entity_id
_entity_poly.type
_entity_poly.pdbx_seq_one_letter_code
_entity_poly.pdbx_strand_id
1 'polypeptide(L)'
;MATSAKHNNTAARPSTCIPSSDEVVLLVQIDDIRQTGSIPIDSTSPVTLRTRKFITNRLLQRKQMVLDVIHPARPNVSKAELSEKLSEMYKTPKEQCVVFGMRTAFGGGRSTGFALVYDSRDSMKFEPKHRLVRVGLAEKTEKASRKLRKERKNRAKKVRGTKKTKAGDAKKK
;
A
#
# COMPACT_ATOMS: atom_id res chain seq x y z
N MET A 1 -44.11 -4.46 -46.54
CA MET A 1 -44.87 -5.54 -45.87
C MET A 1 -43.89 -6.65 -45.49
N ALA A 2 -43.56 -6.76 -44.20
CA ALA A 2 -43.24 -8.01 -43.51
C ALA A 2 -42.92 -7.63 -42.05
N THR A 3 -43.73 -8.19 -41.16
CA THR A 3 -43.91 -7.85 -39.76
C THR A 3 -43.05 -8.73 -38.85
N SER A 4 -42.54 -8.13 -37.77
CA SER A 4 -42.43 -8.70 -36.39
C SER A 4 -42.08 -10.18 -36.20
N ALA A 5 -40.94 -10.44 -35.55
CA ALA A 5 -40.83 -11.54 -34.57
C ALA A 5 -39.91 -11.12 -33.41
N LYS A 6 -40.55 -10.73 -32.30
CA LYS A 6 -39.93 -10.46 -31.00
C LYS A 6 -39.26 -11.74 -30.48
N HIS A 7 -37.95 -11.72 -30.30
CA HIS A 7 -37.28 -12.67 -29.42
C HIS A 7 -37.21 -12.04 -28.02
N ASN A 8 -38.27 -12.24 -27.25
CA ASN A 8 -38.25 -11.96 -25.82
C ASN A 8 -37.39 -13.05 -25.17
N ASN A 9 -36.14 -12.73 -24.89
CA ASN A 9 -35.31 -13.59 -24.05
C ASN A 9 -35.74 -13.38 -22.60
N THR A 10 -36.61 -14.28 -22.13
CA THR A 10 -37.09 -14.33 -20.75
C THR A 10 -35.90 -14.62 -19.83
N ALA A 11 -35.34 -13.59 -19.21
CA ALA A 11 -34.41 -13.77 -18.10
C ALA A 11 -35.18 -14.47 -16.96
N ALA A 12 -34.92 -15.76 -16.76
CA ALA A 12 -35.32 -16.46 -15.56
C ALA A 12 -34.73 -15.71 -14.36
N ARG A 13 -35.59 -15.13 -13.52
CA ARG A 13 -35.21 -14.62 -12.20
C ARG A 13 -34.67 -15.81 -11.40
N PRO A 14 -33.53 -15.69 -10.69
CA PRO A 14 -33.15 -16.73 -9.75
C PRO A 14 -34.26 -16.82 -8.70
N SER A 15 -34.78 -18.03 -8.47
CA SER A 15 -35.65 -18.34 -7.35
C SER A 15 -34.94 -17.90 -6.07
N THR A 16 -35.43 -16.83 -5.44
CA THR A 16 -35.06 -16.50 -4.07
C THR A 16 -35.66 -17.60 -3.21
N CYS A 17 -34.89 -18.64 -2.94
CA CYS A 17 -35.11 -19.48 -1.77
C CYS A 17 -34.86 -18.56 -0.57
N ILE A 18 -35.93 -17.97 -0.04
CA ILE A 18 -35.90 -17.34 1.28
C ILE A 18 -35.69 -18.52 2.24
N PRO A 19 -34.53 -18.66 2.90
CA PRO A 19 -34.35 -19.71 3.89
C PRO A 19 -35.39 -19.48 4.99
N SER A 20 -36.04 -20.56 5.43
CA SER A 20 -36.96 -20.51 6.56
C SER A 20 -36.24 -19.93 7.77
N SER A 21 -36.98 -19.19 8.60
CA SER A 21 -36.46 -18.47 9.76
C SER A 21 -35.60 -19.34 10.70
N ASP A 22 -35.80 -20.65 10.67
CA ASP A 22 -35.10 -21.62 11.52
C ASP A 22 -33.68 -21.98 11.03
N GLU A 23 -33.38 -21.90 9.71
CA GLU A 23 -32.02 -22.15 9.18
C GLU A 23 -31.08 -20.94 9.40
N VAL A 24 -31.63 -19.72 9.41
CA VAL A 24 -30.86 -18.49 9.67
C VAL A 24 -30.44 -18.42 11.15
N VAL A 25 -31.27 -18.93 12.06
CA VAL A 25 -30.98 -18.96 13.50
C VAL A 25 -29.87 -19.98 13.82
N LEU A 26 -29.85 -21.12 13.12
CA LEU A 26 -28.81 -22.15 13.30
C LEU A 26 -27.45 -21.75 12.72
N LEU A 27 -27.40 -20.95 11.65
CA LEU A 27 -26.14 -20.43 11.11
C LEU A 27 -25.56 -19.30 12.00
N VAL A 28 -26.42 -18.43 12.54
CA VAL A 28 -26.03 -17.34 13.43
C VAL A 28 -25.52 -17.85 14.79
N GLN A 29 -26.06 -18.96 15.30
CA GLN A 29 -25.62 -19.53 16.59
C GLN A 29 -24.27 -20.25 16.54
N ILE A 30 -23.78 -20.67 15.36
CA ILE A 30 -22.47 -21.34 15.24
C ILE A 30 -21.31 -20.32 15.14
N ASP A 31 -21.58 -19.11 14.66
CA ASP A 31 -20.56 -18.05 14.53
C ASP A 31 -20.27 -17.30 15.86
N ASP A 32 -21.18 -17.35 16.84
CA ASP A 32 -21.00 -16.69 18.14
C ASP A 32 -20.20 -17.53 19.17
N ILE A 33 -20.09 -18.84 19.01
CA ILE A 33 -19.35 -19.71 19.96
C ILE A 33 -17.83 -19.68 19.71
N ARG A 34 -17.36 -19.09 18.61
CA ARG A 34 -15.92 -18.91 18.33
C ARG A 34 -15.32 -17.64 18.93
N GLN A 35 -16.07 -16.85 19.69
CA GLN A 35 -15.61 -15.56 20.22
C GLN A 35 -14.99 -15.58 21.63
N THR A 36 -15.08 -16.67 22.40
CA THR A 36 -14.54 -16.69 23.78
C THR A 36 -13.05 -17.07 23.88
N GLY A 37 -12.28 -16.79 22.83
CA GLY A 37 -10.82 -16.96 22.79
C GLY A 37 -10.07 -15.80 22.13
N SER A 38 -10.75 -14.72 21.74
CA SER A 38 -10.12 -13.55 21.12
C SER A 38 -10.11 -12.38 22.10
N ILE A 39 -8.90 -11.91 22.42
CA ILE A 39 -8.67 -10.61 23.08
C ILE A 39 -9.45 -9.53 22.30
N PRO A 40 -10.23 -8.64 22.95
CA PRO A 40 -10.96 -7.59 22.25
C PRO A 40 -9.98 -6.72 21.46
N ILE A 41 -10.16 -6.67 20.14
CA ILE A 41 -9.31 -5.89 19.24
C ILE A 41 -9.83 -4.45 19.25
N ASP A 42 -9.40 -3.66 20.23
CA ASP A 42 -9.78 -2.26 20.33
C ASP A 42 -8.95 -1.40 19.36
N SER A 43 -9.55 -1.08 18.22
CA SER A 43 -8.96 -0.22 17.17
C SER A 43 -8.67 1.21 17.65
N THR A 44 -9.39 1.68 18.66
CA THR A 44 -9.30 3.04 19.24
C THR A 44 -8.23 3.18 20.32
N SER A 45 -7.55 2.09 20.71
CA SER A 45 -6.55 2.14 21.77
C SER A 45 -5.44 3.17 21.50
N PRO A 46 -5.00 3.95 22.52
CA PRO A 46 -4.01 5.00 22.33
C PRO A 46 -2.66 4.42 21.89
N VAL A 47 -2.08 5.02 20.86
CA VAL A 47 -0.75 4.67 20.36
C VAL A 47 0.24 5.72 20.83
N THR A 48 1.27 5.29 21.55
CA THR A 48 2.35 6.16 22.01
C THR A 48 3.55 6.05 21.08
N LEU A 49 4.07 7.20 20.62
CA LEU A 49 5.27 7.27 19.80
C LEU A 49 6.45 7.70 20.65
N ARG A 50 7.55 6.95 20.56
CA ARG A 50 8.85 7.35 21.11
C ARG A 50 9.86 7.45 19.98
N THR A 51 10.64 8.53 19.97
CA THR A 51 11.69 8.74 18.98
C THR A 51 13.04 8.40 19.59
N ARG A 52 13.86 7.66 18.85
CA ARG A 52 15.24 7.33 19.20
C ARG A 52 16.17 7.78 18.09
N LYS A 53 17.43 8.07 18.44
CA LYS A 53 18.48 8.44 17.49
C LYS A 53 18.02 9.55 16.53
N PHE A 54 17.44 10.61 17.10
CA PHE A 54 16.97 11.76 16.34
C PHE A 54 18.17 12.56 15.83
N ILE A 55 18.26 12.69 14.51
CA ILE A 55 19.35 13.40 13.84
C ILE A 55 18.73 14.43 12.90
N THR A 56 19.15 15.68 13.04
CA THR A 56 18.81 16.77 12.12
C THR A 56 19.82 16.80 10.97
N ASN A 57 19.42 16.35 9.78
CA ASN A 57 20.28 16.36 8.60
C ASN A 57 19.97 17.58 7.73
N ARG A 58 20.83 18.61 7.81
CA ARG A 58 20.67 19.85 7.05
C ARG A 58 21.00 19.73 5.56
N LEU A 59 21.92 18.82 5.20
CA LEU A 59 22.31 18.59 3.80
C LEU A 59 21.15 18.09 2.95
N LEU A 60 20.28 17.27 3.54
CA LEU A 60 19.10 16.69 2.89
C LEU A 60 17.79 17.35 3.32
N GLN A 61 17.85 18.44 4.09
CA GLN A 61 16.69 19.19 4.60
C GLN A 61 15.63 18.28 5.25
N ARG A 62 16.09 17.38 6.13
CA ARG A 62 15.20 16.44 6.82
C ARG A 62 15.68 16.09 8.22
N LYS A 63 14.71 15.72 9.06
CA LYS A 63 14.93 15.08 10.36
C LYS A 63 14.77 13.58 10.16
N GLN A 64 15.74 12.80 10.62
CA GLN A 64 15.72 11.34 10.54
C GLN A 64 15.77 10.75 11.94
N MET A 65 14.93 9.75 12.18
CA MET A 65 14.81 9.13 13.50
C MET A 65 14.36 7.68 13.39
N VAL A 66 14.66 6.92 14.43
CA VAL A 66 14.05 5.62 14.67
C VAL A 66 12.76 5.84 15.45
N LEU A 67 11.66 5.25 14.98
CA LEU A 67 10.38 5.25 15.67
C LEU A 67 10.20 3.96 16.45
N ASP A 68 9.90 4.10 17.73
CA ASP A 68 9.30 3.04 18.52
C ASP A 68 7.82 3.37 18.73
N VAL A 69 6.98 2.41 18.41
CA VAL A 69 5.53 2.51 18.52
C VAL A 69 5.09 1.55 19.61
N ILE A 70 4.42 2.07 20.63
CA ILE A 70 3.87 1.29 21.75
C ILE A 70 2.35 1.26 21.59
N HIS A 71 1.78 0.06 21.48
CA HIS A 71 0.37 -0.19 21.16
C HIS A 71 -0.18 -1.42 21.93
N PRO A 72 -0.38 -1.31 23.26
CA PRO A 72 -0.55 -2.49 24.14
C PRO A 72 -1.74 -3.40 23.80
N ALA A 73 -2.86 -2.84 23.35
CA ALA A 73 -4.08 -3.59 23.03
C ALA A 73 -4.36 -3.70 21.52
N ARG A 74 -3.55 -3.05 20.68
CA ARG A 74 -3.77 -2.99 19.23
C ARG A 74 -2.70 -3.81 18.49
N PRO A 75 -3.06 -4.63 17.50
CA PRO A 75 -2.10 -5.53 16.84
C PRO A 75 -1.04 -4.80 16.00
N ASN A 76 -1.48 -4.04 14.99
CA ASN A 76 -0.59 -3.29 14.11
C ASN A 76 -1.18 -1.91 13.81
N VAL A 77 -0.29 -0.92 13.69
CA VAL A 77 -0.65 0.46 13.38
C VAL A 77 -0.30 0.73 11.93
N SER A 78 -1.25 1.30 11.19
CA SER A 78 -1.04 1.64 9.79
C SER A 78 -0.03 2.78 9.64
N LYS A 79 0.72 2.80 8.53
CA LYS A 79 1.69 3.87 8.27
C LYS A 79 1.03 5.23 8.06
N ALA A 80 -0.21 5.25 7.58
CA ALA A 80 -0.98 6.48 7.39
C ALA A 80 -1.25 7.17 8.73
N GLU A 81 -1.72 6.41 9.72
CA GLU A 81 -1.98 6.91 11.07
C GLU A 81 -0.69 7.33 11.79
N LEU A 82 0.41 6.60 11.60
CA LEU A 82 1.71 7.01 12.16
C LEU A 82 2.18 8.33 11.54
N SER A 83 1.91 8.55 10.24
CA SER A 83 2.28 9.78 9.56
C SER A 83 1.44 10.96 10.05
N GLU A 84 0.17 10.75 10.38
CA GLU A 84 -0.72 11.74 11.00
C GLU A 84 -0.23 12.10 12.41
N LYS A 85 0.06 11.12 13.26
CA LYS A 85 0.57 11.39 14.61
C LYS A 85 1.92 12.12 14.59
N LEU A 86 2.80 11.79 13.63
CA LEU A 86 4.04 12.54 13.44
C LEU A 86 3.82 13.95 12.91
N SER A 87 2.80 14.14 12.06
CA SER A 87 2.42 15.45 11.54
C SER A 87 2.01 16.39 12.68
N GLU A 88 1.23 15.88 13.63
CA GLU A 88 0.81 16.60 14.83
C GLU A 88 1.98 16.89 15.78
N MET A 89 2.82 15.88 16.06
CA MET A 89 3.97 16.02 16.97
C MET A 89 4.99 17.05 16.49
N TYR A 90 5.29 17.06 15.19
CA TYR A 90 6.33 17.90 14.62
C TYR A 90 5.80 19.13 13.88
N LYS A 91 4.48 19.34 13.86
CA LYS A 91 3.79 20.46 13.18
C LYS A 91 4.18 20.57 11.70
N THR A 92 4.26 19.42 11.03
CA THR A 92 4.59 19.32 9.60
C THR A 92 3.43 18.65 8.88
N PRO A 93 3.09 19.02 7.63
CA PRO A 93 2.03 18.36 6.89
C PRO A 93 2.32 16.86 6.69
N LYS A 94 1.26 16.03 6.71
CA LYS A 94 1.31 14.56 6.54
C LYS A 94 2.14 14.12 5.33
N GLU A 95 2.10 14.90 4.24
CA GLU A 95 2.83 14.61 3.02
C GLU A 95 4.36 14.59 3.18
N GLN A 96 4.90 15.39 4.11
CA GLN A 96 6.34 15.49 4.35
C GLN A 96 6.85 14.43 5.32
N CYS A 97 5.94 13.67 5.96
CA CYS A 97 6.23 12.59 6.87
C CYS A 97 6.28 11.25 6.12
N VAL A 98 7.44 10.60 6.10
CA VAL A 98 7.63 9.28 5.48
C VAL A 98 8.03 8.25 6.52
N VAL A 99 7.13 7.31 6.79
CA VAL A 99 7.38 6.17 7.70
C VAL A 99 7.68 4.90 6.90
N PHE A 100 8.79 4.23 7.20
CA PHE A 100 9.19 3.00 6.50
C PHE A 100 9.83 1.96 7.42
N GLY A 101 9.89 0.72 6.94
CA GLY A 101 10.60 -0.35 7.63
C GLY A 101 10.01 -0.79 8.97
N MET A 102 8.70 -0.58 9.19
CA MET A 102 8.01 -1.03 10.40
C MET A 102 8.13 -2.55 10.57
N ARG A 103 8.58 -2.97 11.77
CA ARG A 103 8.68 -4.36 12.23
C ARG A 103 8.07 -4.46 13.63
N THR A 104 7.08 -5.33 13.79
CA THR A 104 6.50 -5.69 15.09
C THR A 104 7.45 -6.60 15.85
N ALA A 105 7.62 -6.37 17.15
CA ALA A 105 8.34 -7.30 18.02
C ALA A 105 7.52 -8.58 18.22
N PHE A 106 8.21 -9.67 18.56
CA PHE A 106 7.54 -10.91 18.95
C PHE A 106 6.70 -10.67 20.21
N GLY A 107 5.49 -11.24 20.26
CA GLY A 107 4.52 -10.99 21.32
C GLY A 107 3.70 -9.70 21.19
N GLY A 108 3.93 -8.88 20.15
CA GLY A 108 3.11 -7.69 19.90
C GLY A 108 3.36 -6.53 20.87
N GLY A 109 2.48 -5.53 20.88
CA GLY A 109 2.52 -4.37 21.78
C GLY A 109 3.63 -3.34 21.53
N ARG A 110 4.72 -3.73 20.86
CA ARG A 110 5.80 -2.82 20.43
C ARG A 110 6.16 -3.05 18.97
N SER A 111 6.42 -1.97 18.26
CA SER A 111 6.96 -1.99 16.90
C SER A 111 8.09 -0.99 16.75
N THR A 112 9.03 -1.30 15.86
CA THR A 112 10.16 -0.45 15.53
C THR A 112 10.12 -0.09 14.05
N GLY A 113 10.55 1.10 13.70
CA GLY A 113 10.64 1.54 12.32
C GLY A 113 11.48 2.80 12.18
N PHE A 114 11.43 3.38 10.99
CA PHE A 114 12.15 4.61 10.68
C PHE A 114 11.16 5.67 10.22
N ALA A 115 11.41 6.92 10.64
CA ALA A 115 10.71 8.08 10.12
C ALA A 115 11.68 9.11 9.58
N LEU A 116 11.26 9.70 8.47
CA LEU A 116 11.86 10.88 7.87
C LEU A 116 10.80 11.97 7.86
N VAL A 117 11.14 13.14 8.38
CA VAL A 117 10.32 14.34 8.31
C VAL A 117 11.09 15.37 7.51
N TYR A 118 10.59 15.70 6.33
CA TYR A 118 11.17 16.71 5.45
C TYR A 118 10.72 18.11 5.86
N ASP A 119 11.56 19.12 5.64
CA ASP A 119 11.19 20.51 5.95
C ASP A 119 10.27 21.10 4.85
N SER A 120 10.39 20.63 3.60
CA SER A 120 9.60 21.11 2.46
C SER A 120 9.16 19.99 1.51
N ARG A 121 8.16 20.26 0.65
CA ARG A 121 7.71 19.34 -0.41
C ARG A 121 8.80 19.11 -1.46
N ASP A 122 9.58 20.14 -1.80
CA ASP A 122 10.64 20.04 -2.82
C ASP A 122 11.80 19.16 -2.36
N SER A 123 12.07 19.13 -1.05
CA SER A 123 13.08 18.27 -0.45
C SER A 123 12.75 16.78 -0.62
N MET A 124 11.49 16.40 -0.87
CA MET A 124 11.13 15.01 -1.15
C MET A 124 11.67 14.46 -2.47
N LYS A 125 12.28 15.29 -3.33
CA LYS A 125 13.05 14.81 -4.49
C LYS A 125 14.16 13.82 -4.14
N PHE A 126 14.68 13.90 -2.91
CA PHE A 126 15.72 13.00 -2.41
C PHE A 126 15.16 11.62 -2.00
N GLU A 127 13.84 11.46 -1.95
CA GLU A 127 13.25 10.19 -1.58
C GLU A 127 13.25 9.21 -2.76
N PRO A 128 13.63 7.94 -2.52
CA PRO A 128 13.54 6.93 -3.56
C PRO A 128 12.12 6.80 -4.12
N LYS A 129 11.97 6.82 -5.45
CA LYS A 129 10.67 6.75 -6.15
C LYS A 129 9.76 5.61 -5.66
N HIS A 130 10.31 4.45 -5.31
CA HIS A 130 9.51 3.30 -4.84
C HIS A 130 8.78 3.57 -3.51
N ARG A 131 9.26 4.51 -2.68
CA ARG A 131 8.59 4.90 -1.44
C ARG A 131 7.47 5.89 -1.73
N LEU A 132 7.71 6.86 -2.61
CA LEU A 132 6.69 7.81 -3.08
C LEU A 132 5.48 7.07 -3.69
N VAL A 133 5.72 6.05 -4.51
CA VAL A 133 4.66 5.20 -5.09
C VAL A 133 3.86 4.45 -4.01
N ARG A 134 4.50 4.01 -2.91
CA ARG A 134 3.81 3.32 -1.81
C ARG A 134 2.92 4.25 -0.98
N VAL A 135 3.26 5.54 -0.92
CA VAL A 135 2.46 6.56 -0.23
C VAL A 135 1.37 7.12 -1.16
N GLY A 136 1.47 6.89 -2.47
CA GLY A 136 0.53 7.41 -3.48
C GLY A 136 0.88 8.81 -4.00
N LEU A 137 2.08 9.31 -3.69
CA LEU A 137 2.54 10.66 -4.09
C LEU A 137 3.17 10.71 -5.49
N ALA A 138 3.47 9.56 -6.08
CA ALA A 138 4.05 9.45 -7.41
C ALA A 138 3.50 8.23 -8.13
N GLU A 139 3.38 8.33 -9.45
CA GLU A 139 2.95 7.22 -10.28
C GLU A 139 4.04 6.16 -10.45
N LYS A 140 3.61 4.92 -10.60
CA LYS A 140 4.49 3.80 -10.89
C LYS A 140 5.09 3.98 -12.28
N THR A 141 6.39 4.18 -12.36
CA THR A 141 7.07 4.23 -13.66
C THR A 141 7.02 2.86 -14.33
N GLU A 142 6.24 2.74 -15.41
CA GLU A 142 6.18 1.54 -16.21
C GLU A 142 7.50 1.33 -16.97
N LYS A 143 8.13 0.19 -16.74
CA LYS A 143 9.38 -0.19 -17.41
C LYS A 143 9.23 -1.59 -17.96
N ALA A 144 9.67 -1.77 -19.20
CA ALA A 144 9.79 -3.10 -19.80
C ALA A 144 10.63 -4.03 -18.92
N SER A 145 10.29 -5.32 -18.91
CA SER A 145 10.97 -6.35 -18.14
C SER A 145 12.51 -6.30 -18.31
N ARG A 146 13.24 -6.64 -17.24
CA ARG A 146 14.71 -6.68 -17.23
C ARG A 146 15.27 -7.54 -18.38
N LYS A 147 14.58 -8.65 -18.73
CA LYS A 147 14.94 -9.52 -19.85
C LYS A 147 14.82 -8.79 -21.19
N LEU A 148 13.66 -8.18 -21.47
CA LEU A 148 13.40 -7.43 -22.71
C LEU A 148 14.37 -6.25 -22.89
N ARG A 149 14.73 -5.55 -21.80
CA ARG A 149 15.73 -4.47 -21.84
C ARG A 149 17.13 -4.98 -22.21
N LYS A 150 17.53 -6.15 -21.71
CA LYS A 150 18.82 -6.78 -22.04
C LYS A 150 18.84 -7.27 -23.49
N GLU A 151 17.76 -7.88 -23.96
CA GLU A 151 17.63 -8.30 -25.36
C GLU A 151 17.68 -7.12 -26.31
N ARG A 152 16.92 -6.04 -26.04
CA ARG A 152 16.96 -4.79 -26.81
C ARG A 152 18.38 -4.22 -26.86
N LYS A 153 19.09 -4.19 -25.72
CA LYS A 153 20.51 -3.76 -25.66
C LYS A 153 21.40 -4.63 -26.53
N ASN A 154 21.26 -5.95 -26.48
CA ASN A 154 22.08 -6.87 -27.27
C ASN A 154 21.79 -6.78 -28.78
N ARG A 155 20.53 -6.53 -29.18
CA ARG A 155 20.17 -6.25 -30.59
C ARG A 155 20.78 -4.93 -31.07
N ALA A 156 20.67 -3.87 -30.27
CA ALA A 156 21.22 -2.56 -30.59
C ALA A 156 22.76 -2.55 -30.66
N LYS A 157 23.45 -3.47 -29.98
CA LYS A 157 24.91 -3.64 -30.10
C LYS A 157 25.36 -4.18 -31.47
N LYS A 158 24.49 -4.91 -32.20
CA LYS A 158 24.83 -5.52 -33.50
C LYS A 158 24.83 -4.51 -34.67
N VAL A 159 24.30 -3.30 -34.46
CA VAL A 159 24.15 -2.28 -35.50
C VAL A 159 24.82 -0.97 -35.10
N ARG A 160 25.23 -0.16 -36.09
CA ARG A 160 25.97 1.10 -35.89
C ARG A 160 25.16 2.31 -36.38
N GLY A 161 25.42 3.48 -35.80
CA GLY A 161 24.82 4.75 -36.21
C GLY A 161 23.30 4.77 -36.06
N THR A 162 22.64 5.44 -37.00
CA THR A 162 21.18 5.61 -37.05
C THR A 162 20.41 4.29 -37.16
N LYS A 163 21.06 3.19 -37.58
CA LYS A 163 20.42 1.86 -37.64
C LYS A 163 20.05 1.29 -36.26
N LYS A 164 20.57 1.85 -35.16
CA LYS A 164 20.25 1.43 -33.77
C LYS A 164 18.79 1.68 -33.37
N THR A 165 18.16 2.72 -33.90
CA THR A 165 16.76 3.05 -33.57
C THR A 165 15.81 1.95 -34.08
N LYS A 166 16.08 1.42 -35.27
CA LYS A 166 15.29 0.35 -35.91
C LYS A 166 15.52 -1.06 -35.32
N ALA A 167 16.65 -1.28 -34.65
CA ALA A 167 16.99 -2.59 -34.05
C ALA A 167 16.36 -2.82 -32.66
N GLY A 168 15.72 -1.80 -32.09
CA GLY A 168 15.12 -1.85 -30.75
C GLY A 168 13.80 -2.61 -30.68
N ASP A 169 13.08 -2.67 -31.80
CA ASP A 169 11.81 -3.36 -31.93
C ASP A 169 12.05 -4.82 -32.31
N ALA A 170 11.37 -5.74 -31.61
CA ALA A 170 11.31 -7.12 -32.09
C ALA A 170 10.60 -7.10 -33.44
N LYS A 171 11.14 -7.76 -34.47
CA LYS A 171 10.33 -8.06 -35.67
C LYS A 171 9.08 -8.77 -35.18
N LYS A 172 7.92 -8.11 -35.25
CA LYS A 172 6.63 -8.79 -35.15
C LYS A 172 6.62 -9.80 -36.28
N LYS A 173 6.52 -11.07 -35.91
CA LYS A 173 6.29 -12.16 -36.86
C LYS A 173 4.80 -12.21 -37.15
#